data_AF-A0A2J6QRG6-F1
#
_entry.id   AF-A0A2J6QRG6-F1
#
_cell.length_a   1.000
_cell.length_b   1.000
_cell.length_c   1.000
_cell.angle_alpha   90.00
_cell.angle_beta   90.00
_cell.angle_gamma   90.00
#
_symmetry.space_group_name_H-M   'P 1'
#
loop_
_entity.id
_entity.type
_entity.pdbx_description
1 polymer ?
#
loop_
_entity_poly.entity_id
_entity_poly.type
_entity_poly.pdbx_seq_one_letter_code
_entity_poly.pdbx_strand_id
1 'polypeptide(L)'
;MAMHTVATLPRLSSTELSQILLSHTSSNLDAPTPPSKIAIVDVRDDDHIGGHIRHSIHAPSHTLDHKIPELVRKLKDKETVVFHCALSQQRGPSAALRYIRERERLLGPGAKTKMASGSGVGEVLLKNKEVEGNKDDKDAEWEDVEEEGKEQKVYVLDRGFVGWQERYGEDPRLTEGYRKEIWKEGYWM
;
A
#
# COMPACT_ATOMS: atom_id res chain seq x y z
N MET A 1 -17.87 14.37 7.51
CA MET A 1 -16.61 13.59 7.58
C MET A 1 -16.96 12.22 8.12
N ALA A 2 -16.59 11.14 7.44
CA ALA A 2 -16.89 9.79 7.91
C ALA A 2 -16.15 9.55 9.23
N MET A 3 -16.88 9.34 10.32
CA MET A 3 -16.26 8.94 11.58
C MET A 3 -15.76 7.50 11.43
N HIS A 4 -14.48 7.33 11.14
CA HIS A 4 -13.86 6.01 11.11
C HIS A 4 -13.79 5.46 12.54
N THR A 5 -14.46 4.32 12.74
CA THR A 5 -14.43 3.52 13.96
C THR A 5 -13.85 2.16 13.62
N VAL A 6 -13.45 1.39 14.64
CA VAL A 6 -12.90 0.03 14.41
C VAL A 6 -13.89 -0.84 13.63
N ALA A 7 -15.20 -0.69 13.88
CA ALA A 7 -16.25 -1.47 13.24
C ALA A 7 -16.50 -1.06 11.77
N THR A 8 -16.20 0.18 11.39
CA THR A 8 -16.48 0.71 10.05
C THR A 8 -15.28 0.72 9.13
N LEU A 9 -14.11 0.29 9.60
CA LEU A 9 -12.91 0.18 8.77
C LEU A 9 -13.10 -0.88 7.67
N PRO A 10 -12.82 -0.56 6.40
CA PRO A 10 -12.92 -1.53 5.33
C PRO A 10 -11.84 -2.59 5.51
N ARG A 11 -12.19 -3.83 5.20
CA ARG A 11 -11.29 -4.99 5.33
C ARG A 11 -11.02 -5.60 3.97
N LEU A 12 -9.84 -6.18 3.82
CA LEU A 12 -9.39 -6.84 2.60
C LEU A 12 -9.09 -8.30 2.94
N SER A 13 -9.58 -9.25 2.15
CA SER A 13 -9.24 -10.66 2.35
C SER A 13 -7.82 -10.96 1.88
N SER A 14 -7.22 -12.04 2.40
CA SER A 14 -5.91 -12.51 1.94
C SER A 14 -5.93 -12.85 0.44
N THR A 15 -7.06 -13.32 -0.09
CA THR A 15 -7.21 -13.64 -1.52
C THR A 15 -7.20 -12.38 -2.39
N GLU A 16 -7.94 -11.33 -2.00
CA GLU A 16 -7.94 -10.08 -2.76
C GLU A 16 -6.57 -9.40 -2.72
N LEU A 17 -5.93 -9.38 -1.54
CA LEU A 17 -4.59 -8.81 -1.41
C LEU A 17 -3.57 -9.58 -2.28
N SER A 18 -3.60 -10.91 -2.31
CA SER A 18 -2.67 -11.69 -3.14
C SER A 18 -2.89 -11.44 -4.64
N GLN A 19 -4.13 -11.32 -5.10
CA GLN A 19 -4.44 -10.95 -6.49
C GLN A 19 -3.92 -9.55 -6.84
N ILE A 20 -4.10 -8.57 -5.94
CA ILE A 20 -3.56 -7.22 -6.11
C ILE A 20 -2.04 -7.28 -6.21
N LEU A 21 -1.35 -8.00 -5.31
CA LEU A 21 0.11 -8.10 -5.35
C LEU A 21 0.60 -8.80 -6.63
N LEU A 22 0.01 -9.94 -7.00
CA LEU A 22 0.41 -10.69 -8.19
C LEU A 22 0.18 -9.92 -9.49
N SER A 23 -0.90 -9.13 -9.58
CA SER A 23 -1.16 -8.30 -10.77
C SER A 23 -0.09 -7.22 -11.00
N HIS A 24 0.56 -6.76 -9.93
CA HIS A 24 1.66 -5.78 -10.02
C HIS A 24 3.02 -6.43 -10.30
N THR A 25 3.18 -7.73 -10.02
CA THR A 25 4.44 -8.47 -10.19
C THR A 25 4.71 -8.88 -11.65
N SER A 26 3.71 -8.87 -12.52
CA SER A 26 3.78 -9.41 -13.90
C SER A 26 4.77 -8.71 -14.85
N SER A 27 5.38 -7.57 -14.49
CA SER A 27 6.34 -6.87 -15.34
C SER A 27 7.80 -7.16 -15.04
N ASN A 28 8.15 -7.78 -13.91
CA ASN A 28 9.54 -8.11 -13.58
C ASN A 28 9.63 -9.15 -12.46
N LEU A 29 9.90 -10.41 -12.82
CA LEU A 29 9.86 -11.57 -11.90
C LEU A 29 10.91 -11.53 -10.77
N ASP A 30 11.90 -10.65 -10.86
CA ASP A 30 13.01 -10.53 -9.90
C ASP A 30 13.18 -9.12 -9.31
N ALA A 31 12.27 -8.19 -9.58
CA ALA A 31 12.44 -6.82 -9.09
C ALA A 31 12.27 -6.76 -7.57
N PRO A 32 13.27 -6.26 -6.81
CA PRO A 32 13.18 -6.00 -5.36
C PRO A 32 12.30 -4.78 -5.05
N THR A 33 11.49 -4.33 -6.02
CA THR A 33 10.83 -3.04 -5.97
C THR A 33 9.42 -3.22 -5.40
N PRO A 34 9.08 -2.53 -4.31
CA PRO A 34 7.74 -2.60 -3.73
C PRO A 34 6.69 -2.07 -4.72
N PRO A 35 5.44 -2.54 -4.65
CA PRO A 35 4.37 -2.01 -5.48
C PRO A 35 4.28 -0.48 -5.36
N SER A 36 4.20 0.20 -6.52
CA SER A 36 4.21 1.67 -6.54
C SER A 36 2.94 2.25 -5.91
N LYS A 37 1.78 1.60 -6.07
CA LYS A 37 0.47 2.11 -5.65
C LYS A 37 0.00 1.64 -4.26
N ILE A 38 0.43 0.46 -3.83
CA ILE A 38 -0.02 -0.16 -2.57
C ILE A 38 1.13 -0.25 -1.57
N ALA A 39 0.84 0.00 -0.29
CA ALA A 39 1.76 -0.24 0.82
C ALA A 39 1.09 -1.14 1.86
N ILE A 40 1.84 -2.09 2.38
CA ILE A 40 1.40 -3.00 3.44
C ILE A 40 2.18 -2.64 4.70
N VAL A 41 1.48 -2.43 5.81
CA VAL A 41 2.06 -2.08 7.10
C VAL A 41 1.78 -3.20 8.09
N ASP A 42 2.85 -3.87 8.51
CA ASP A 42 2.83 -4.92 9.51
C ASP A 42 3.10 -4.31 10.89
N VAL A 43 2.10 -4.33 11.77
CA VAL A 43 2.22 -3.77 13.13
C VAL A 43 2.42 -4.84 14.21
N ARG A 44 2.87 -6.04 13.84
CA ARG A 44 3.31 -7.06 14.80
C ARG A 44 4.55 -6.59 15.57
N ASP A 45 4.66 -7.07 16.80
CA ASP A 45 5.75 -6.77 17.71
C ASP A 45 6.76 -7.93 17.62
N ASP A 46 6.97 -8.68 18.70
CA ASP A 46 7.85 -9.86 18.70
C ASP A 46 7.28 -11.01 17.85
N ASP A 47 5.96 -11.02 17.63
CA ASP A 47 5.23 -11.96 16.79
C ASP A 47 5.40 -11.70 15.27
N HIS A 48 6.30 -10.80 14.89
CA HIS A 48 6.74 -10.62 13.50
C HIS A 48 7.61 -11.77 12.99
N ILE A 49 8.21 -12.55 13.91
CA ILE A 49 9.05 -13.70 13.57
C ILE A 49 8.26 -14.79 12.82
N GLY A 50 8.96 -15.54 11.97
CA GLY A 50 8.39 -16.68 11.25
C GLY A 50 7.81 -16.36 9.87
N GLY A 51 7.86 -15.12 9.43
CA GLY A 51 7.53 -14.71 8.08
C GLY A 51 6.73 -13.41 8.06
N HIS A 52 6.75 -12.71 6.94
CA HIS A 52 5.98 -11.49 6.71
C HIS A 52 5.58 -11.38 5.24
N ILE A 53 4.56 -10.57 4.96
CA ILE A 53 4.12 -10.33 3.59
C ILE A 53 5.24 -9.60 2.85
N ARG A 54 5.53 -10.05 1.63
CA ARG A 54 6.59 -9.50 0.80
C ARG A 54 6.43 -7.99 0.62
N HIS A 55 7.54 -7.26 0.78
CA HIS A 55 7.60 -5.79 0.72
C HIS A 55 6.77 -5.04 1.81
N SER A 56 6.34 -5.72 2.88
CA SER A 56 5.66 -5.03 3.98
C SER A 56 6.63 -4.12 4.75
N ILE A 57 6.09 -3.02 5.27
CA ILE A 57 6.79 -2.11 6.18
C ILE A 57 6.50 -2.57 7.60
N HIS A 58 7.54 -2.99 8.32
CA HIS A 58 7.42 -3.36 9.73
C HIS A 58 7.38 -2.10 10.62
N ALA A 59 6.26 -1.87 11.28
CA ALA A 59 6.01 -0.76 12.18
C ALA A 59 5.36 -1.26 13.49
N PRO A 60 6.16 -1.82 14.43
CA PRO A 60 5.65 -2.45 15.66
C PRO A 60 4.69 -1.57 16.45
N SER A 61 3.61 -2.17 16.93
CA SER A 61 2.51 -1.47 17.63
C SER A 61 2.98 -0.68 18.85
N HIS A 62 3.95 -1.20 19.61
CA HIS A 62 4.50 -0.53 20.80
C HIS A 62 5.29 0.76 20.47
N THR A 63 5.85 0.87 19.27
CA THR A 63 6.56 2.09 18.80
C THR A 63 5.71 2.97 17.88
N LEU A 64 4.50 2.53 17.57
CA LEU A 64 3.72 3.07 16.46
C LEU A 64 3.36 4.55 16.69
N ASP A 65 3.08 4.95 17.93
CA ASP A 65 2.65 6.33 18.25
C ASP A 65 3.67 7.39 17.81
N HIS A 66 4.97 7.10 17.90
CA HIS A 66 6.01 8.01 17.45
C HIS A 66 6.32 7.90 15.95
N LYS A 67 6.02 6.75 15.34
CA LYS A 67 6.30 6.46 13.91
C LYS A 67 5.17 6.86 12.97
N ILE A 68 3.94 7.00 13.46
CA ILE A 68 2.78 7.34 12.65
C ILE A 68 2.97 8.64 11.81
N PRO A 69 3.54 9.73 12.33
CA PRO A 69 3.83 10.92 11.52
C PRO A 69 4.82 10.65 10.37
N GLU A 70 5.82 9.78 10.60
CA GLU A 70 6.77 9.36 9.57
C GLU A 70 6.09 8.48 8.53
N LEU A 71 5.27 7.51 8.96
CA LEU A 71 4.47 6.67 8.09
C LEU A 71 3.57 7.50 7.18
N VAL A 72 2.87 8.51 7.71
CA VAL A 72 2.03 9.42 6.91
C VAL A 72 2.86 10.09 5.82
N ARG A 73 4.03 10.64 6.16
CA ARG A 73 4.90 11.31 5.16
C ARG A 73 5.42 10.35 4.11
N LYS A 74 5.77 9.12 4.49
CA LYS A 74 6.28 8.07 3.59
C LYS A 74 5.20 7.52 2.67
N LEU A 75 3.97 7.43 3.16
CA LEU A 75 2.85 6.76 2.47
C LEU A 75 1.91 7.74 1.77
N LYS A 76 2.09 9.06 1.90
CA LYS A 76 1.18 10.09 1.34
C LYS A 76 0.89 9.95 -0.16
N ASP A 77 1.83 9.40 -0.94
CA ASP A 77 1.71 9.27 -2.40
C ASP A 77 1.16 7.89 -2.83
N LYS A 78 0.87 7.01 -1.87
CA LYS A 78 0.29 5.68 -2.12
C LYS A 78 -1.22 5.79 -2.26
N GLU A 79 -1.80 5.10 -3.24
CA GLU A 79 -3.25 5.04 -3.41
C GLU A 79 -3.90 4.18 -2.31
N THR A 80 -3.26 3.08 -1.94
CA THR A 80 -3.81 2.11 -0.99
C THR A 80 -2.81 1.78 0.12
N VAL A 81 -3.26 1.82 1.37
CA VAL A 81 -2.49 1.38 2.55
C VAL A 81 -3.25 0.27 3.27
N VAL A 82 -2.60 -0.86 3.51
CA VAL A 82 -3.20 -2.02 4.18
C VAL A 82 -2.46 -2.27 5.49
N PHE A 83 -3.17 -2.17 6.61
CA PHE A 83 -2.63 -2.50 7.93
C PHE A 83 -2.96 -3.94 8.32
N HIS A 84 -2.04 -4.61 9.02
CA HIS A 84 -2.34 -5.91 9.62
C HIS A 84 -1.51 -6.15 10.89
N CYS A 85 -1.96 -7.10 11.72
CA CYS A 85 -1.12 -7.70 12.77
C CYS A 85 -1.13 -9.24 12.63
N ALA A 86 -1.02 -10.00 13.71
CA ALA A 86 -1.15 -11.47 13.67
C ALA A 86 -2.56 -11.90 13.26
N LEU A 87 -3.60 -11.45 13.98
CA LEU A 87 -5.01 -11.81 13.71
C LEU A 87 -5.85 -10.63 13.17
N SER A 88 -5.29 -9.42 13.18
CA SER A 88 -5.97 -8.17 12.81
C SER A 88 -7.26 -7.86 13.58
N GLN A 89 -7.36 -8.29 14.85
CA GLN A 89 -8.52 -8.04 15.72
C GLN A 89 -8.40 -6.76 16.57
N GLN A 90 -7.18 -6.39 16.98
CA GLN A 90 -6.94 -5.22 17.84
C GLN A 90 -5.86 -4.29 17.28
N ARG A 91 -4.59 -4.73 17.26
CA ARG A 91 -3.45 -3.89 16.84
C ARG A 91 -3.59 -3.34 15.41
N GLY A 92 -3.98 -4.18 14.44
CA GLY A 92 -4.19 -3.78 13.05
C GLY A 92 -5.25 -2.67 12.88
N PRO A 93 -6.51 -2.88 13.34
CA PRO A 93 -7.53 -1.84 13.28
C PRO A 93 -7.18 -0.57 14.06
N SER A 94 -6.59 -0.68 15.26
CA SER A 94 -6.16 0.49 16.03
C SER A 94 -5.08 1.30 15.29
N ALA A 95 -4.12 0.63 14.65
CA ALA A 95 -3.08 1.27 13.86
C ALA A 95 -3.66 2.03 12.66
N ALA A 96 -4.58 1.40 11.91
CA ALA A 96 -5.24 2.03 10.78
C ALA A 96 -6.01 3.30 11.20
N LEU A 97 -6.74 3.26 12.32
CA LEU A 97 -7.42 4.46 12.85
C LEU A 97 -6.45 5.57 13.25
N ARG A 98 -5.36 5.23 13.94
CA ARG A 98 -4.34 6.21 14.33
C ARG A 98 -3.72 6.87 13.09
N TYR A 99 -3.43 6.08 12.06
CA TYR A 99 -2.91 6.56 10.79
C TYR A 99 -3.88 7.51 10.07
N ILE A 100 -5.16 7.15 9.97
CA ILE A 100 -6.19 8.01 9.34
C ILE A 100 -6.28 9.35 10.06
N ARG A 101 -6.38 9.34 11.39
CA ARG A 101 -6.46 10.56 12.21
C ARG A 101 -5.23 11.45 12.08
N GLU A 102 -4.04 10.85 12.10
CA GLU A 102 -2.81 11.61 11.92
C GLU A 102 -2.67 12.16 10.50
N ARG A 103 -3.08 11.40 9.49
CA ARG A 103 -3.08 11.85 8.10
C ARG A 103 -3.97 13.09 7.94
N GLU A 104 -5.19 13.07 8.50
CA GLU A 104 -6.07 14.24 8.50
C GLU A 104 -5.46 15.42 9.26
N ARG A 105 -4.80 15.16 10.40
CA ARG A 105 -4.13 16.20 11.20
C ARG A 105 -2.97 16.87 10.45
N LEU A 106 -2.20 16.11 9.67
CA LEU A 106 -0.99 16.58 9.00
C LEU A 106 -1.24 17.13 7.59
N LEU A 107 -2.13 16.50 6.82
CA LEU A 107 -2.37 16.83 5.41
C LEU A 107 -3.71 17.52 5.17
N GLY A 108 -4.56 17.59 6.19
CA GLY A 108 -5.92 18.12 6.11
C GLY A 108 -6.96 17.07 5.69
N PRO A 109 -8.26 17.40 5.86
CA PRO A 109 -9.38 16.58 5.38
C PRO A 109 -9.26 16.28 3.89
N GLY A 110 -9.44 15.02 3.49
CA GLY A 110 -9.56 14.66 2.07
C GLY A 110 -8.30 14.91 1.23
N ALA A 111 -7.11 14.96 1.87
CA ALA A 111 -5.85 15.16 1.19
C ALA A 111 -5.66 14.16 0.03
N LYS A 112 -5.71 14.67 -1.20
CA LYS A 112 -5.59 13.89 -2.44
C LYS A 112 -4.13 13.40 -2.60
N THR A 113 -3.94 12.16 -3.05
CA THR A 113 -2.61 11.65 -3.41
C THR A 113 -2.13 12.41 -4.64
N LYS A 114 -0.97 13.08 -4.56
CA LYS A 114 -0.32 13.62 -5.75
C LYS A 114 0.31 12.44 -6.46
N MET A 115 -0.25 12.03 -7.60
CA MET A 115 0.41 11.01 -8.42
C MET A 115 1.78 11.55 -8.81
N ALA A 116 2.84 10.90 -8.32
CA ALA A 116 4.17 11.16 -8.84
C ALA A 116 4.17 10.69 -10.30
N SER A 117 4.28 11.63 -11.23
CA SER A 117 4.65 11.40 -12.63
C SER A 117 6.08 10.85 -12.68
N GLY A 118 6.25 9.58 -12.31
CA GLY A 118 7.54 8.91 -12.27
C GLY A 118 7.87 8.25 -13.59
N SER A 119 8.21 9.03 -14.62
CA SER A 119 9.29 8.75 -15.59
C SER A 119 9.21 9.74 -16.75
N GLY A 120 10.17 10.67 -16.81
CA GLY A 120 10.39 11.60 -17.93
C GLY A 120 10.83 10.92 -19.22
N VAL A 121 10.09 9.92 -19.68
CA VAL A 121 10.29 9.21 -20.96
C VAL A 121 9.01 9.19 -21.81
N GLY A 122 7.87 9.65 -21.26
CA GLY A 122 6.63 9.85 -22.02
C GLY A 122 6.67 11.05 -22.98
N GLU A 123 7.59 11.99 -22.77
CA GLU A 123 7.72 13.22 -23.57
C GLU A 123 8.38 13.00 -24.95
N VAL A 124 8.94 11.80 -25.23
CA VAL A 124 9.67 11.56 -26.49
C VAL A 124 8.87 10.75 -27.52
N LEU A 125 7.78 10.06 -27.14
CA LEU A 125 7.15 9.06 -28.03
C LEU A 125 5.79 9.43 -28.66
N LEU A 126 5.43 10.72 -28.70
CA LEU A 126 4.32 11.21 -29.54
C LEU A 126 4.75 12.31 -30.52
N LYS A 127 6.04 12.39 -30.87
CA LYS A 127 6.52 13.35 -31.88
C LYS A 127 6.68 12.79 -33.29
N ASN A 128 6.48 11.49 -33.51
CA ASN A 128 6.67 10.87 -34.83
C ASN A 128 5.46 10.06 -35.27
N LYS A 129 4.33 10.71 -35.53
CA LYS A 129 3.55 10.33 -36.71
C LYS A 129 2.71 11.49 -37.24
N GLU A 130 3.10 11.89 -38.44
CA GLU A 130 2.32 12.62 -39.46
C GLU A 130 2.06 14.11 -39.21
N VAL A 131 3.00 14.94 -39.68
CA VAL A 131 2.65 16.20 -40.34
C VAL A 131 3.53 16.37 -41.59
N GLU A 132 3.02 15.97 -42.76
CA GLU A 132 3.23 16.77 -43.96
C GLU A 132 2.12 17.84 -43.99
N GLY A 133 2.55 19.10 -44.03
CA GLY A 133 1.76 20.23 -44.52
C GLY A 133 0.62 20.71 -43.62
N ASN A 134 0.85 21.78 -42.86
CA ASN A 134 0.60 23.16 -43.31
C ASN A 134 0.71 24.11 -42.10
N LYS A 135 1.30 25.28 -42.35
CA LYS A 135 1.44 26.36 -41.37
C LYS A 135 0.11 27.09 -41.22
N ASP A 136 -0.34 27.26 -39.98
CA ASP A 136 -0.92 28.46 -39.38
C ASP A 136 -1.71 28.07 -38.13
N ASP A 137 -1.87 29.03 -37.23
CA ASP A 137 -2.72 29.04 -36.03
C ASP A 137 -2.15 28.59 -34.67
N LYS A 138 -1.95 29.65 -33.86
CA LYS A 138 -2.27 29.81 -32.44
C LYS A 138 -1.40 29.06 -31.44
N ASP A 139 -0.81 29.87 -30.56
CA ASP A 139 -0.21 29.49 -29.29
C ASP A 139 -1.21 28.68 -28.48
N ALA A 140 -1.21 27.35 -28.67
CA ALA A 140 -1.93 26.42 -27.82
C ALA A 140 -1.17 26.37 -26.49
N GLU A 141 -1.64 27.16 -25.54
CA GLU A 141 -1.34 27.05 -24.12
C GLU A 141 -1.59 25.58 -23.72
N TRP A 142 -0.53 24.87 -23.36
CA TRP A 142 -0.63 23.49 -22.91
C TRP A 142 -1.23 23.53 -21.52
N GLU A 143 -2.54 23.35 -21.41
CA GLU A 143 -3.17 23.12 -20.11
C GLU A 143 -2.67 21.77 -19.58
N ASP A 144 -1.89 21.83 -18.49
CA ASP A 144 -1.59 20.67 -17.68
C ASP A 144 -2.93 20.03 -17.27
N VAL A 145 -3.24 18.86 -17.82
CA VAL A 145 -4.39 18.08 -17.36
C VAL A 145 -4.04 17.60 -15.96
N GLU A 146 -4.43 18.38 -14.95
CA GLU A 146 -4.35 17.98 -13.55
C GLU A 146 -5.24 16.75 -13.37
N GLU A 147 -4.65 15.54 -13.42
CA GLU A 147 -5.36 14.36 -12.95
C GLU A 147 -5.72 14.61 -11.48
N GLU A 148 -7.01 14.84 -11.23
CA GLU A 148 -7.52 15.06 -9.89
C GLU A 148 -7.08 13.91 -8.98
N GLY A 149 -6.20 14.21 -8.02
CA GLY A 149 -5.70 13.20 -7.10
C GLY A 149 -6.83 12.49 -6.37
N LYS A 150 -6.71 11.18 -6.19
CA LYS A 150 -7.70 10.37 -5.47
C LYS A 150 -7.45 10.42 -3.97
N GLU A 151 -8.50 10.22 -3.19
CA GLU A 151 -8.34 10.01 -1.75
C GLU A 151 -7.67 8.64 -1.50
N GLN A 152 -6.65 8.64 -0.63
CA GLN A 152 -5.97 7.41 -0.23
C GLN A 152 -6.93 6.48 0.53
N LYS A 153 -6.97 5.22 0.12
CA LYS A 153 -7.77 4.17 0.75
C LYS A 153 -6.96 3.45 1.83
N VAL A 154 -7.54 3.27 3.00
CA VAL A 154 -6.92 2.56 4.13
C VAL A 154 -7.74 1.33 4.48
N TYR A 155 -7.13 0.15 4.45
CA TYR A 155 -7.76 -1.15 4.75
C TYR A 155 -7.09 -1.85 5.92
N VAL A 156 -7.80 -2.81 6.52
CA VAL A 156 -7.24 -3.81 7.42
C VAL A 156 -7.28 -5.19 6.75
N LEU A 157 -6.15 -5.91 6.74
CA LEU A 157 -6.11 -7.28 6.25
C LEU A 157 -6.90 -8.20 7.19
N ASP A 158 -7.90 -8.89 6.66
CA ASP A 158 -8.69 -9.85 7.40
C ASP A 158 -7.85 -11.05 7.86
N ARG A 159 -8.13 -11.53 9.07
CA ARG A 159 -7.40 -12.60 9.78
C ARG A 159 -5.88 -12.39 9.94
N GLY A 160 -5.37 -11.21 9.59
CA GLY A 160 -3.96 -10.83 9.75
C GLY A 160 -2.97 -11.77 9.07
N PHE A 161 -1.75 -11.82 9.59
CA PHE A 161 -0.72 -12.70 9.06
C PHE A 161 -1.03 -14.18 9.27
N VAL A 162 -1.75 -14.55 10.33
CA VAL A 162 -2.18 -15.94 10.59
C VAL A 162 -3.05 -16.45 9.44
N GLY A 163 -4.06 -15.68 9.02
CA GLY A 163 -4.90 -16.04 7.87
C GLY A 163 -4.16 -15.97 6.53
N TRP A 164 -3.19 -15.07 6.41
CA TRP A 164 -2.33 -14.99 5.22
C TRP A 164 -1.47 -16.24 5.05
N GLN A 165 -0.72 -16.62 6.09
CA GLN A 165 0.25 -17.71 6.01
C GLN A 165 -0.40 -19.07 5.78
N GLU A 166 -1.62 -19.29 6.28
CA GLU A 166 -2.42 -20.50 6.02
C GLU A 166 -2.58 -20.78 4.51
N ARG A 167 -2.58 -19.72 3.68
CA ARG A 167 -2.82 -19.82 2.23
C ARG A 167 -1.59 -19.54 1.40
N TYR A 168 -0.79 -18.56 1.81
CA TYR A 168 0.29 -17.98 1.01
C TYR A 168 1.64 -18.01 1.72
N GLY A 169 1.75 -18.65 2.89
CA GLY A 169 3.00 -18.69 3.66
C GLY A 169 4.16 -19.30 2.88
N GLU A 170 3.90 -20.40 2.16
CA GLU A 170 4.91 -21.10 1.35
C GLU A 170 5.14 -20.48 -0.04
N ASP A 171 4.39 -19.42 -0.43
CA ASP A 171 4.59 -18.75 -1.72
C ASP A 171 5.65 -17.63 -1.60
N PRO A 172 6.87 -17.82 -2.15
CA PRO A 172 7.96 -16.86 -2.02
C PRO A 172 7.72 -15.56 -2.79
N ARG A 173 6.75 -15.54 -3.72
CA ARG A 173 6.38 -14.32 -4.45
C ARG A 173 5.58 -13.35 -3.58
N LEU A 174 4.99 -13.87 -2.51
CA LEU A 174 4.02 -13.20 -1.65
C LEU A 174 4.47 -13.11 -0.19
N THR A 175 5.33 -14.01 0.26
CA THR A 175 5.78 -14.10 1.65
C THR A 175 7.30 -14.20 1.72
N GLU A 176 7.90 -13.37 2.57
CA GLU A 176 9.34 -13.32 2.82
C GLU A 176 9.69 -13.87 4.20
N GLY A 177 10.83 -14.56 4.29
CA GLY A 177 11.36 -15.09 5.55
C GLY A 177 10.46 -16.13 6.23
N TYR A 178 9.57 -16.80 5.47
CA TYR A 178 8.65 -17.79 6.02
C TYR A 178 9.39 -18.98 6.62
N ARG A 179 9.05 -19.34 7.86
CA ARG A 179 9.65 -20.48 8.57
C ARG A 179 8.57 -21.46 8.96
N LYS A 180 8.30 -22.43 8.07
CA LYS A 180 7.26 -23.46 8.26
C LYS A 180 7.27 -24.11 9.65
N GLU A 181 8.44 -24.34 10.24
CA GLU A 181 8.56 -24.98 11.56
C GLU A 181 7.97 -24.14 12.71
N ILE A 182 8.05 -22.81 12.63
CA ILE A 182 7.36 -21.93 13.60
C ILE A 182 5.84 -22.11 13.49
N TRP A 183 5.37 -22.54 12.33
CA TRP A 183 3.96 -22.62 12.01
C TRP A 183 3.33 -24.04 12.06
N LYS A 184 4.10 -25.11 12.30
CA LYS A 184 3.55 -26.48 12.32
C LYS A 184 2.86 -26.86 13.63
N GLU A 185 3.27 -26.28 14.75
CA GLU A 185 2.84 -26.72 16.09
C GLU A 185 1.88 -25.75 16.79
N GLY A 186 1.35 -24.74 16.07
CA GLY A 186 0.39 -23.80 16.63
C GLY A 186 0.98 -22.82 17.65
N TYR A 187 2.29 -22.56 17.62
CA TYR A 187 3.01 -21.62 18.50
C TYR A 187 2.48 -20.17 18.53
N TRP A 188 1.46 -19.85 17.72
CA TRP A 188 0.81 -18.55 17.65
C TRP A 188 -0.54 -18.48 18.38
N MET A 189 -1.04 -19.60 18.95
CA MET A 189 -2.21 -19.65 19.86
C MET A 189 -1.77 -19.37 21.30
#